data_AF-A0A835UXA4-F1
#
_entry.id   AF-A0A835UXA4-F1
#
_cell.length_a   1.000
_cell.length_b   1.000
_cell.length_c   1.000
_cell.angle_alpha   90.00
_cell.angle_beta   90.00
_cell.angle_gamma   90.00
#
_symmetry.space_group_name_H-M   'P 1'
#
loop_
_entity.id
_entity.type
_entity.pdbx_description
1 polymer ?
#
loop_
_entity_poly.entity_id
_entity_poly.type
_entity_poly.pdbx_seq_one_letter_code
_entity_poly.pdbx_strand_id
1 'polypeptide(L)'
;MKGLSHLILGELKSAEELFGDLKEELEDREGQTRNFCLCHAEFSHATGKLSVAKDLYGKVMLVSKKEGFLDDSCLASSNMISEEVLLAATCALGQLLSHSGMFVEAEELLTMALTNAESHFGPTHPKVGIILTCIAMMYKQKAKAEGSSAILVQEGLYRRAIDMLKAPALDDQDASCELGKKDVIALARGGYADVLCIQQNRKTEGERMKKWAEAAWRNRRMSLAEALELSQPSRYPIVDTRICRVL
;
A
#
# COMPACT_ATOMS: atom_id res chain seq x y z
N MET A 1 -13.27 9.43 6.40
CA MET A 1 -12.71 10.04 5.17
C MET A 1 -11.92 11.33 5.43
N LYS A 2 -12.40 12.30 6.24
CA LYS A 2 -11.66 13.56 6.49
C LYS A 2 -10.24 13.37 7.07
N GLY A 3 -10.03 12.43 8.01
CA GLY A 3 -8.70 12.13 8.53
C GLY A 3 -7.70 11.64 7.47
N LEU A 4 -8.15 10.81 6.53
CA LEU A 4 -7.33 10.31 5.42
C LEU A 4 -6.97 11.43 4.43
N SER A 5 -7.90 12.35 4.15
CA SER A 5 -7.58 13.51 3.30
C SER A 5 -6.54 14.41 3.95
N HIS A 6 -6.62 14.65 5.26
CA HIS A 6 -5.58 15.40 5.97
C HIS A 6 -4.23 14.68 5.92
N LEU A 7 -4.22 13.34 6.07
CA LEU A 7 -3.00 12.54 5.92
C LEU A 7 -2.37 12.68 4.52
N ILE A 8 -3.16 12.58 3.45
CA ILE A 8 -2.71 12.77 2.07
C ILE A 8 -2.17 14.19 1.83
N LEU A 9 -2.79 15.19 2.46
CA LEU A 9 -2.37 16.59 2.38
C LEU A 9 -1.13 16.89 3.23
N GLY A 10 -0.73 15.98 4.13
CA GLY A 10 0.38 16.14 5.06
C GLY A 10 0.01 16.87 6.36
N GLU A 11 -1.27 17.09 6.61
CA GLU A 11 -1.82 17.84 7.75
C GLU A 11 -1.98 16.93 8.98
N LEU A 12 -0.86 16.47 9.54
CA LEU A 12 -0.83 15.43 10.59
C LEU A 12 -1.57 15.83 11.87
N LYS A 13 -1.51 17.11 12.29
CA LYS A 13 -2.17 17.59 13.50
C LYS A 13 -3.70 17.51 13.38
N SER A 14 -4.23 17.99 12.26
CA SER A 14 -5.67 17.92 11.97
C SER A 14 -6.15 16.48 11.79
N ALA A 15 -5.32 15.60 11.25
CA ALA A 15 -5.61 14.17 11.24
C ALA A 15 -5.63 13.58 12.67
N GLU A 16 -4.67 13.94 13.52
CA GLU A 16 -4.59 13.45 14.91
C GLU A 16 -5.78 13.90 15.77
N GLU A 17 -6.18 15.16 15.68
CA GLU A 17 -7.37 15.70 16.38
C GLU A 17 -8.63 14.89 16.01
N LEU A 18 -8.84 14.63 14.72
CA LEU A 18 -9.97 13.83 14.23
C LEU A 18 -9.94 12.36 14.68
N PHE A 19 -8.78 11.78 14.95
CA PHE A 19 -8.70 10.41 15.47
C PHE A 19 -8.69 10.35 17.00
N GLY A 20 -8.29 11.43 17.68
CA GLY A 20 -8.27 11.56 19.13
C GLY A 20 -9.66 11.73 19.74
N ASP A 21 -10.49 12.61 19.17
CA ASP A 21 -11.81 12.96 19.70
C ASP A 21 -12.84 11.81 19.58
N LEU A 22 -12.62 10.88 18.65
CA LEU A 22 -13.57 9.81 18.31
C LEU A 22 -13.30 8.45 18.97
N LYS A 23 -12.29 8.36 19.85
CA LYS A 23 -11.99 7.11 20.58
C LYS A 23 -13.13 6.68 21.53
N GLU A 24 -13.98 7.63 21.94
CA GLU A 24 -15.12 7.43 22.84
C GLU A 24 -16.43 7.03 22.12
N GLU A 25 -16.55 7.21 20.79
CA GLU A 25 -17.80 6.98 20.05
C GLU A 25 -17.90 5.59 19.37
N LEU A 26 -16.85 4.76 19.44
CA LEU A 26 -16.69 3.57 18.60
C LEU A 26 -17.32 2.27 19.12
N GLU A 27 -17.98 2.30 20.28
CA GLU A 27 -18.61 1.10 20.85
C GLU A 27 -19.96 0.75 20.21
N ASP A 28 -20.59 1.63 19.41
CA ASP A 28 -22.04 1.51 19.13
C ASP A 28 -22.47 1.33 17.63
N ARG A 29 -21.56 1.30 16.65
CA ARG A 29 -21.93 1.31 15.20
C ARG A 29 -21.07 0.40 14.29
N GLU A 30 -21.43 -0.87 14.12
CA GLU A 30 -20.54 -1.92 13.52
C GLU A 30 -20.10 -1.74 12.04
N GLY A 31 -20.87 -1.05 11.18
CA GLY A 31 -20.58 -0.91 9.74
C GLY A 31 -19.74 0.33 9.34
N GLN A 32 -20.07 1.51 9.88
CA GLN A 32 -19.32 2.76 9.65
C GLN A 32 -17.94 2.75 10.35
N THR A 33 -17.77 1.83 11.30
CA THR A 33 -16.56 1.67 12.13
C THR A 33 -15.37 1.09 11.37
N ARG A 34 -15.53 0.21 10.36
CA ARG A 34 -14.37 -0.48 9.74
C ARG A 34 -13.47 0.42 8.93
N ASN A 35 -14.06 1.20 8.02
CA ASN A 35 -13.30 2.15 7.22
C ASN A 35 -12.61 3.19 8.11
N PHE A 36 -13.29 3.63 9.17
CA PHE A 36 -12.71 4.53 10.15
C PHE A 36 -11.53 3.88 10.90
N CYS A 37 -11.72 2.68 11.46
CA CYS A 37 -10.69 1.92 12.14
C CYS A 37 -9.50 1.63 11.22
N LEU A 38 -9.74 1.33 9.95
CA LEU A 38 -8.70 1.14 8.95
C LEU A 38 -7.92 2.44 8.70
N CYS A 39 -8.61 3.56 8.48
CA CYS A 39 -7.96 4.86 8.34
C CYS A 39 -7.16 5.26 9.59
N HIS A 40 -7.65 4.93 10.79
CA HIS A 40 -6.94 5.18 12.05
C HIS A 40 -5.72 4.26 12.21
N ALA A 41 -5.81 3.01 11.76
CA ALA A 41 -4.68 2.08 11.71
C ALA A 41 -3.61 2.60 10.75
N GLU A 42 -4.00 3.04 9.55
CA GLU A 42 -3.10 3.63 8.56
C GLU A 42 -2.44 4.89 9.08
N PHE A 43 -3.17 5.78 9.74
CA PHE A 43 -2.60 6.96 10.39
C PHE A 43 -1.58 6.57 11.48
N SER A 44 -1.93 5.61 12.33
CA SER A 44 -1.04 5.12 13.40
C SER A 44 0.23 4.49 12.81
N HIS A 45 0.08 3.70 11.75
CA HIS A 45 1.20 3.07 11.04
C HIS A 45 2.09 4.13 10.38
N ALA A 46 1.49 5.09 9.71
CA ALA A 46 2.16 6.16 8.99
C ALA A 46 2.97 7.07 9.92
N THR A 47 2.55 7.19 11.19
CA THR A 47 3.20 8.00 12.24
C THR A 47 4.13 7.19 13.14
N GLY A 48 4.33 5.90 12.85
CA GLY A 48 5.25 5.03 13.59
C GLY A 48 4.69 4.41 14.87
N LYS A 49 3.40 4.60 15.17
CA LYS A 49 2.68 3.93 16.28
C LYS A 49 2.32 2.49 15.88
N LEU A 50 3.33 1.66 15.60
CA LEU A 50 3.17 0.34 14.98
C LEU A 50 2.38 -0.67 15.82
N SER A 51 2.50 -0.63 17.16
CA SER A 51 1.72 -1.50 18.05
C SER A 51 0.22 -1.25 17.94
N VAL A 52 -0.18 0.03 18.06
CA VAL A 52 -1.57 0.47 17.93
C VAL A 52 -2.11 0.13 16.54
N ALA A 53 -1.33 0.38 15.49
CA ALA A 53 -1.72 0.07 14.13
C ALA A 53 -1.96 -1.43 13.91
N LYS A 54 -1.08 -2.30 14.42
CA LYS A 54 -1.21 -3.75 14.34
C LYS A 54 -2.52 -4.24 14.97
N ASP A 55 -2.83 -3.75 16.17
CA ASP A 55 -4.06 -4.11 16.87
C ASP A 55 -5.31 -3.67 16.10
N LEU A 56 -5.29 -2.44 15.56
CA LEU A 56 -6.40 -1.91 14.77
C LEU A 56 -6.62 -2.68 13.46
N TYR A 57 -5.55 -2.99 12.70
CA TYR A 57 -5.67 -3.82 11.50
C TYR A 57 -6.22 -5.21 11.83
N GLY A 58 -5.75 -5.84 12.92
CA GLY A 58 -6.24 -7.13 13.38
C GLY A 58 -7.75 -7.10 13.72
N LYS A 59 -8.20 -6.05 14.39
CA LYS A 59 -9.64 -5.83 14.66
C LYS A 59 -10.45 -5.69 13.37
N VAL A 60 -9.99 -4.88 12.42
CA VAL A 60 -10.67 -4.69 11.12
C VAL A 60 -10.81 -6.02 10.38
N MET A 61 -9.73 -6.83 10.33
CA MET A 61 -9.76 -8.14 9.69
C MET A 61 -10.69 -9.12 10.39
N LEU A 62 -10.71 -9.15 11.74
CA LEU A 62 -11.58 -10.04 12.50
C LEU A 62 -13.06 -9.73 12.25
N VAL A 63 -13.43 -8.45 12.29
CA VAL A 63 -14.82 -8.02 12.04
C VAL A 63 -15.23 -8.37 10.61
N SER A 64 -14.36 -8.08 9.63
CA SER A 64 -14.65 -8.35 8.21
C SER A 64 -14.78 -9.85 7.90
N LYS A 65 -14.07 -10.72 8.62
CA LYS A 65 -14.18 -12.18 8.47
C LYS A 65 -15.46 -12.77 9.07
N LYS A 66 -15.96 -12.22 10.19
CA LYS A 66 -17.15 -12.76 10.86
C LYS A 66 -18.44 -12.55 10.07
N GLU A 67 -18.55 -11.43 9.36
CA GLU A 67 -19.75 -11.13 8.57
C GLU A 67 -19.87 -11.96 7.29
N GLY A 68 -18.74 -12.34 6.68
CA GLY A 68 -18.76 -13.24 5.51
C GLY A 68 -19.37 -14.62 5.80
N PHE A 69 -19.55 -14.99 7.06
CA PHE A 69 -20.22 -16.23 7.49
C PHE A 69 -21.70 -16.03 7.87
N LEU A 70 -22.15 -14.79 8.10
CA LEU A 70 -23.48 -14.52 8.67
C LEU A 70 -24.53 -14.07 7.65
N ASP A 71 -24.13 -13.64 6.45
CA ASP A 71 -25.06 -12.92 5.55
C ASP A 71 -25.03 -13.44 4.09
N ASP A 72 -25.63 -14.62 3.89
CA ASP A 72 -25.95 -15.17 2.56
C ASP A 72 -27.30 -14.63 2.03
N SER A 73 -27.99 -13.77 2.80
CA SER A 73 -29.30 -13.22 2.45
C SER A 73 -29.31 -11.69 2.44
N CYS A 74 -29.15 -11.15 1.23
CA CYS A 74 -29.33 -9.75 0.83
C CYS A 74 -28.19 -8.78 1.22
N LEU A 75 -27.37 -8.39 0.22
CA LEU A 75 -26.91 -7.01 -0.09
C LEU A 75 -25.58 -7.06 -0.88
N ALA A 76 -25.66 -7.32 -2.20
CA ALA A 76 -24.48 -7.36 -3.08
C ALA A 76 -23.63 -6.07 -3.08
N SER A 77 -24.21 -4.91 -2.71
CA SER A 77 -23.49 -3.63 -2.58
C SER A 77 -22.69 -3.49 -1.28
N SER A 78 -23.13 -4.10 -0.18
CA SER A 78 -22.43 -4.06 1.11
C SER A 78 -21.24 -5.03 1.13
N ASN A 79 -21.35 -6.17 0.43
CA ASN A 79 -20.27 -7.15 0.31
C ASN A 79 -19.05 -6.61 -0.44
N MET A 80 -19.25 -5.88 -1.55
CA MET A 80 -18.11 -5.28 -2.28
C MET A 80 -17.29 -4.31 -1.43
N ILE A 81 -17.95 -3.48 -0.60
CA ILE A 81 -17.28 -2.56 0.31
C ILE A 81 -16.52 -3.32 1.40
N SER A 82 -17.06 -4.45 1.89
CA SER A 82 -16.42 -5.30 2.90
C SER A 82 -15.15 -5.99 2.38
N GLU A 83 -15.20 -6.53 1.15
CA GLU A 83 -14.06 -7.22 0.53
C GLU A 83 -12.92 -6.25 0.20
N GLU A 84 -13.23 -5.04 -0.26
CA GLU A 84 -12.23 -4.00 -0.47
C GLU A 84 -11.53 -3.56 0.82
N VAL A 85 -12.29 -3.42 1.92
CA VAL A 85 -11.74 -3.08 3.23
C VAL A 85 -10.89 -4.21 3.78
N LEU A 86 -11.31 -5.47 3.62
CA LEU A 86 -10.54 -6.63 4.04
C LEU A 86 -9.23 -6.74 3.24
N LEU A 87 -9.27 -6.54 1.91
CA LEU A 87 -8.08 -6.52 1.06
C LEU A 87 -7.11 -5.43 1.51
N ALA A 88 -7.61 -4.21 1.75
CA ALA A 88 -6.82 -3.08 2.19
C ALA A 88 -6.18 -3.32 3.56
N ALA A 89 -6.95 -3.79 4.54
CA ALA A 89 -6.44 -4.12 5.87
C ALA A 89 -5.38 -5.23 5.83
N THR A 90 -5.60 -6.27 5.01
CA THR A 90 -4.65 -7.37 4.83
C THR A 90 -3.34 -6.87 4.22
N CYS A 91 -3.43 -6.08 3.14
CA CYS A 91 -2.26 -5.51 2.48
C CYS A 91 -1.50 -4.55 3.40
N ALA A 92 -2.21 -3.67 4.12
CA ALA A 92 -1.61 -2.70 5.03
C ALA A 92 -0.95 -3.37 6.24
N LEU A 93 -1.55 -4.43 6.79
CA LEU A 93 -0.92 -5.23 7.84
C LEU A 93 0.34 -5.95 7.33
N GLY A 94 0.31 -6.49 6.10
CA GLY A 94 1.50 -7.05 5.46
C GLY A 94 2.63 -6.02 5.31
N GLN A 95 2.30 -4.79 4.90
CA GLN A 95 3.25 -3.67 4.87
C GLN A 95 3.79 -3.34 6.28
N LEU A 96 2.93 -3.34 7.30
CA LEU A 96 3.34 -3.09 8.70
C LEU A 96 4.32 -4.15 9.20
N LEU A 97 4.07 -5.42 8.91
CA LEU A 97 4.95 -6.52 9.30
C LEU A 97 6.29 -6.42 8.56
N SER A 98 6.27 -6.04 7.27
CA SER A 98 7.49 -5.75 6.51
C SER A 98 8.31 -4.65 7.17
N HIS A 99 7.67 -3.52 7.52
CA HIS A 99 8.33 -2.40 8.20
C HIS A 99 8.84 -2.76 9.61
N SER A 100 8.27 -3.80 10.21
CA SER A 100 8.68 -4.32 11.53
C SER A 100 9.74 -5.43 11.43
N GLY A 101 10.20 -5.80 10.22
CA GLY A 101 11.16 -6.88 10.01
C GLY A 101 10.58 -8.31 10.10
N MET A 102 9.26 -8.45 10.27
CA MET A 102 8.56 -9.74 10.33
C MET A 102 8.25 -10.22 8.91
N PHE A 103 9.29 -10.58 8.15
CA PHE A 103 9.17 -10.79 6.71
C PHE A 103 8.40 -12.06 6.32
N VAL A 104 8.42 -13.10 7.16
CA VAL A 104 7.69 -14.36 6.89
C VAL A 104 6.19 -14.10 6.93
N GLU A 105 5.71 -13.48 8.01
CA GLU A 105 4.30 -13.15 8.18
C GLU A 105 3.85 -12.05 7.20
N ALA A 106 4.74 -11.12 6.84
CA ALA A 106 4.47 -10.13 5.79
C ALA A 106 4.25 -10.79 4.43
N GLU A 107 5.09 -11.76 4.07
CA GLU A 107 4.98 -12.53 2.82
C GLU A 107 3.68 -13.32 2.75
N GLU A 108 3.28 -13.98 3.84
CA GLU A 108 1.99 -14.67 3.95
C GLU A 108 0.79 -13.73 3.73
N LEU A 109 0.75 -12.60 4.44
CA LEU A 109 -0.36 -11.66 4.34
C LEU A 109 -0.42 -10.98 2.97
N LEU A 110 0.71 -10.57 2.41
CA LEU A 110 0.74 -9.94 1.08
C LEU A 110 0.39 -10.95 -0.03
N THR A 111 0.78 -12.22 0.13
CA THR A 111 0.36 -13.29 -0.79
C THR A 111 -1.14 -13.55 -0.69
N MET A 112 -1.70 -13.58 0.52
CA MET A 112 -3.15 -13.67 0.71
C MET A 112 -3.89 -12.48 0.07
N ALA A 113 -3.36 -11.25 0.24
CA ALA A 113 -3.91 -10.08 -0.44
C ALA A 113 -3.85 -10.19 -1.96
N LEU A 114 -2.75 -10.73 -2.52
CA LEU A 114 -2.60 -10.94 -3.95
C LEU A 114 -3.63 -11.94 -4.47
N THR A 115 -3.77 -13.11 -3.83
CA THR A 115 -4.75 -14.14 -4.19
C THR A 115 -6.17 -13.58 -4.14
N ASN A 116 -6.51 -12.82 -3.10
CA ASN A 116 -7.83 -12.20 -2.98
C ASN A 116 -8.06 -11.17 -4.09
N ALA A 117 -7.06 -10.35 -4.41
CA ALA A 117 -7.16 -9.36 -5.47
C ALA A 117 -7.34 -10.02 -6.86
N GLU A 118 -6.59 -11.09 -7.15
CA GLU A 118 -6.70 -11.83 -8.41
C GLU A 118 -8.06 -12.54 -8.53
N SER A 119 -8.56 -13.12 -7.45
CA SER A 119 -9.87 -13.80 -7.43
C SER A 119 -11.03 -12.83 -7.62
N HIS A 120 -11.03 -11.71 -6.89
CA HIS A 120 -12.16 -10.78 -6.88
C HIS A 120 -12.18 -9.83 -8.09
N PHE A 121 -11.02 -9.27 -8.46
CA PHE A 121 -10.93 -8.26 -9.52
C PHE A 121 -10.44 -8.82 -10.86
N GLY A 122 -9.89 -10.04 -10.85
CA GLY A 122 -9.24 -10.66 -12.00
C GLY A 122 -7.71 -10.41 -12.02
N PRO A 123 -6.96 -11.30 -12.70
CA PRO A 123 -5.49 -11.30 -12.66
C PRO A 123 -4.83 -10.11 -13.37
N THR A 124 -5.59 -9.37 -14.19
CA THR A 124 -5.12 -8.21 -14.96
C THR A 124 -5.53 -6.86 -14.36
N HIS A 125 -6.18 -6.87 -13.19
CA HIS A 125 -6.72 -5.66 -12.59
C HIS A 125 -5.62 -4.78 -11.96
N PRO A 126 -5.71 -3.44 -12.01
CA PRO A 126 -4.72 -2.55 -11.40
C PRO A 126 -4.45 -2.81 -9.92
N LYS A 127 -5.44 -3.27 -9.14
CA LYS A 127 -5.24 -3.66 -7.73
C LYS A 127 -4.21 -4.78 -7.57
N VAL A 128 -4.12 -5.71 -8.51
CA VAL A 128 -3.05 -6.73 -8.52
C VAL A 128 -1.69 -6.07 -8.62
N GLY A 129 -1.54 -5.06 -9.48
CA GLY A 129 -0.29 -4.30 -9.61
C GLY A 129 0.09 -3.50 -8.36
N ILE A 130 -0.90 -2.99 -7.62
CA ILE A 130 -0.69 -2.34 -6.32
C ILE A 130 -0.10 -3.34 -5.32
N ILE A 131 -0.73 -4.51 -5.15
CA ILE A 131 -0.25 -5.54 -4.22
C ILE A 131 1.15 -6.04 -4.61
N LEU A 132 1.40 -6.27 -5.90
CA LEU A 132 2.72 -6.68 -6.40
C LEU A 132 3.80 -5.64 -6.08
N THR A 133 3.47 -4.36 -6.11
CA THR A 133 4.39 -3.27 -5.71
C THR A 133 4.75 -3.41 -4.23
N CYS A 134 3.77 -3.67 -3.36
CA CYS A 134 4.02 -3.91 -1.93
C CYS A 134 4.89 -5.14 -1.67
N ILE A 135 4.64 -6.26 -2.39
CA ILE A 135 5.44 -7.49 -2.28
C ILE A 135 6.89 -7.21 -2.72
N ALA A 136 7.09 -6.49 -3.82
CA ALA A 136 8.43 -6.15 -4.30
C ALA A 136 9.20 -5.29 -3.28
N MET A 137 8.53 -4.31 -2.67
CA MET A 137 9.10 -3.49 -1.60
C MET A 137 9.45 -4.32 -0.35
N MET A 138 8.61 -5.29 0.01
CA MET A 138 8.90 -6.20 1.13
C MET A 138 10.16 -7.03 0.85
N TYR A 139 10.29 -7.63 -0.33
CA TYR A 139 11.52 -8.37 -0.68
C TYR A 139 12.76 -7.47 -0.73
N LYS A 140 12.64 -6.19 -1.13
CA LYS A 140 13.74 -5.23 -1.04
C LYS A 140 14.19 -5.05 0.41
N GLN A 141 13.24 -4.87 1.33
CA GLN A 141 13.52 -4.70 2.76
C GLN A 141 14.12 -5.96 3.38
N LYS A 142 13.56 -7.13 3.07
CA LYS A 142 14.06 -8.43 3.50
C LYS A 142 15.51 -8.64 3.06
N ALA A 143 15.79 -8.43 1.78
CA ALA A 143 17.13 -8.55 1.22
C ALA A 143 18.14 -7.62 1.90
N LYS A 144 17.74 -6.36 2.15
CA LYS A 144 18.59 -5.37 2.84
C LYS A 144 18.86 -5.79 4.31
N ALA A 145 17.85 -6.28 5.02
CA ALA A 145 17.97 -6.68 6.43
C ALA A 145 18.78 -7.98 6.61
N GLU A 146 18.63 -8.93 5.69
CA GLU A 146 19.32 -10.23 5.73
C GLU A 146 20.71 -10.20 5.07
N GLY A 147 21.07 -9.11 4.38
CA GLY A 147 22.28 -9.04 3.57
C GLY A 147 22.26 -9.99 2.36
N SER A 148 21.07 -10.31 1.86
CA SER A 148 20.84 -11.22 0.74
C SER A 148 20.49 -10.46 -0.55
N SER A 149 20.33 -11.18 -1.67
CA SER A 149 19.88 -10.60 -2.94
C SER A 149 18.53 -11.16 -3.34
N ALA A 150 17.60 -10.27 -3.67
CA ALA A 150 16.29 -10.61 -4.22
C ALA A 150 16.04 -9.91 -5.58
N ILE A 151 17.11 -9.59 -6.31
CA ILE A 151 17.06 -8.80 -7.56
C ILE A 151 16.10 -9.42 -8.58
N LEU A 152 16.20 -10.72 -8.86
CA LEU A 152 15.36 -11.40 -9.86
C LEU A 152 13.87 -11.43 -9.46
N VAL A 153 13.59 -11.67 -8.18
CA VAL A 153 12.22 -11.68 -7.64
C VAL A 153 11.62 -10.29 -7.74
N GLN A 154 12.35 -9.26 -7.27
CA GLN A 154 11.94 -7.87 -7.37
C GLN A 154 11.71 -7.44 -8.82
N GLU A 155 12.60 -7.83 -9.74
CA GLU A 155 12.49 -7.49 -11.15
C GLU A 155 11.18 -8.03 -11.76
N GLY A 156 10.89 -9.31 -11.52
CA GLY A 156 9.67 -9.95 -12.01
C GLY A 156 8.41 -9.30 -11.45
N LEU A 157 8.42 -9.00 -10.14
CA LEU A 157 7.30 -8.35 -9.46
C LEU A 157 7.06 -6.93 -9.96
N TYR A 158 8.10 -6.09 -10.05
CA TYR A 158 7.95 -4.73 -10.54
C TYR A 158 7.53 -4.68 -12.01
N ARG A 159 8.09 -5.52 -12.86
CA ARG A 159 7.69 -5.61 -14.27
C ARG A 159 6.21 -5.94 -14.40
N ARG A 160 5.74 -6.96 -13.67
CA ARG A 160 4.32 -7.33 -13.65
C ARG A 160 3.46 -6.22 -13.03
N ALA A 161 3.90 -5.59 -11.95
CA ALA A 161 3.19 -4.49 -11.30
C ALA A 161 2.95 -3.32 -12.26
N ILE A 162 3.99 -2.88 -12.98
CA ILE A 162 3.93 -1.77 -13.94
C ILE A 162 2.95 -2.06 -15.09
N ASP A 163 2.94 -3.30 -15.58
CA ASP A 163 2.00 -3.77 -16.61
C ASP A 163 0.54 -3.73 -16.10
N MET A 164 0.27 -4.31 -14.92
CA MET A 164 -1.08 -4.32 -14.33
C MET A 164 -1.58 -2.92 -13.97
N LEU A 165 -0.68 -2.03 -13.52
CA LEU A 165 -0.99 -0.63 -13.23
C LEU A 165 -1.26 0.19 -14.50
N LYS A 166 -1.01 -0.36 -15.69
CA LYS A 166 -1.11 0.31 -16.99
C LYS A 166 -0.30 1.60 -17.01
N ALA A 167 0.96 1.51 -16.55
CA ALA A 167 1.82 2.67 -16.45
C ALA A 167 2.06 3.29 -17.84
N PRO A 168 1.94 4.62 -18.00
CA PRO A 168 2.09 5.29 -19.30
C PRO A 168 3.53 5.19 -19.81
N ALA A 169 3.76 5.21 -21.12
CA ALA A 169 5.11 5.20 -21.68
C ALA A 169 6.00 6.30 -21.07
N LEU A 170 7.31 6.05 -20.96
CA LEU A 170 8.23 6.98 -20.28
C LEU A 170 8.31 8.36 -20.95
N ASP A 171 8.08 8.40 -22.26
CA ASP A 171 8.17 9.62 -23.07
C ASP A 171 6.84 10.38 -23.12
N ASP A 172 5.77 9.81 -22.59
CA ASP A 172 4.44 10.42 -22.55
C ASP A 172 4.18 11.06 -21.17
N GLN A 173 4.62 12.32 -21.02
CA GLN A 173 4.43 13.10 -19.80
C GLN A 173 2.98 13.59 -19.63
N ASP A 174 2.23 13.68 -20.74
CA ASP A 174 0.87 14.21 -20.82
C ASP A 174 -0.20 13.11 -20.84
N ALA A 175 0.19 11.83 -20.97
CA ALA A 175 -0.68 10.71 -20.70
C ALA A 175 -1.32 10.90 -19.31
N SER A 176 -2.60 11.22 -19.34
CA SER A 176 -3.47 11.24 -18.17
C SER A 176 -3.52 9.80 -17.63
N CYS A 177 -2.53 9.43 -16.83
CA CYS A 177 -2.73 8.38 -15.86
C CYS A 177 -3.85 8.87 -14.95
N GLU A 178 -4.88 8.04 -14.73
CA GLU A 178 -5.88 8.32 -13.71
C GLU A 178 -5.17 8.86 -12.46
N LEU A 179 -5.50 10.11 -12.11
CA LEU A 179 -4.78 10.92 -11.12
C LEU A 179 -4.59 10.19 -9.77
N GLY A 180 -5.39 9.16 -9.54
CA GLY A 180 -5.47 8.36 -8.33
C GLY A 180 -4.34 7.38 -8.05
N LYS A 181 -3.53 6.93 -9.04
CA LYS A 181 -2.49 5.89 -8.81
C LYS A 181 -1.07 6.24 -9.25
N LYS A 182 -0.85 7.50 -9.59
CA LYS A 182 0.42 8.00 -10.15
C LYS A 182 1.60 7.87 -9.16
N ASP A 183 1.34 8.03 -7.87
CA ASP A 183 2.30 7.80 -6.78
C ASP A 183 2.66 6.32 -6.62
N VAL A 184 1.72 5.39 -6.76
CA VAL A 184 2.02 3.95 -6.74
C VAL A 184 2.83 3.54 -7.97
N ILE A 185 2.51 4.06 -9.16
CA ILE A 185 3.31 3.83 -10.37
C ILE A 185 4.74 4.39 -10.18
N ALA A 186 4.87 5.56 -9.55
CA ALA A 186 6.17 6.13 -9.22
C ALA A 186 6.95 5.24 -8.23
N LEU A 187 6.32 4.67 -7.20
CA LEU A 187 6.97 3.66 -6.34
C LEU A 187 7.44 2.44 -7.15
N ALA A 188 6.56 1.86 -7.95
CA ALA A 188 6.89 0.68 -8.74
C ALA A 188 8.05 0.94 -9.72
N ARG A 189 8.05 2.10 -10.39
CA ARG A 189 9.12 2.49 -11.31
C ARG A 189 10.41 2.86 -10.61
N GLY A 190 10.34 3.53 -9.47
CA GLY A 190 11.53 3.86 -8.67
C GLY A 190 12.21 2.59 -8.13
N GLY A 191 11.42 1.66 -7.58
CA GLY A 191 11.92 0.37 -7.14
C GLY A 191 12.46 -0.48 -8.30
N TYR A 192 11.78 -0.48 -9.45
CA TYR A 192 12.30 -1.16 -10.64
C TYR A 192 13.62 -0.54 -11.11
N ALA A 193 13.70 0.79 -11.12
CA ALA A 193 14.90 1.51 -11.50
C ALA A 193 16.10 1.13 -10.62
N ASP A 194 15.92 1.01 -9.30
CA ASP A 194 16.99 0.56 -8.39
C ASP A 194 17.54 -0.81 -8.82
N VAL A 195 16.65 -1.75 -9.15
CA VAL A 195 17.00 -3.10 -9.64
C VAL A 195 17.77 -3.03 -10.96
N LEU A 196 17.32 -2.19 -11.90
CA LEU A 196 17.95 -2.04 -13.22
C LEU A 196 19.29 -1.32 -13.17
N CYS A 197 19.45 -0.34 -12.28
CA CYS A 197 20.69 0.43 -12.15
C CYS A 197 21.87 -0.41 -11.66
N ILE A 198 21.59 -1.50 -10.94
CA ILE A 198 22.60 -2.48 -10.52
C ILE A 198 23.09 -3.31 -11.72
N GLN A 199 22.25 -3.50 -12.74
CA GLN A 199 22.58 -4.27 -13.94
C GLN A 199 23.32 -3.40 -14.97
N GLN A 200 24.59 -3.69 -15.24
CA GLN A 200 25.44 -2.86 -16.10
C GLN A 200 24.81 -2.53 -17.47
N ASN A 201 24.16 -3.51 -18.11
CA ASN A 201 23.58 -3.35 -19.45
C ASN A 201 22.25 -2.58 -19.46
N ARG A 202 21.64 -2.33 -18.30
CA ARG A 202 20.30 -1.73 -18.17
C ARG A 202 20.27 -0.46 -17.33
N LYS A 203 21.44 0.05 -16.95
CA LYS A 203 21.56 1.25 -16.13
C LYS A 203 20.87 2.47 -16.75
N THR A 204 21.01 2.67 -18.06
CA THR A 204 20.37 3.79 -18.79
C THR A 204 18.85 3.69 -18.77
N GLU A 205 18.30 2.48 -18.86
CA GLU A 205 16.87 2.21 -18.72
C GLU A 205 16.40 2.54 -17.28
N GLY A 206 17.14 2.08 -16.28
CA GLY A 206 16.89 2.38 -14.87
C GLY A 206 16.88 3.88 -14.59
N GLU A 207 17.86 4.64 -15.09
CA GLU A 207 17.94 6.09 -14.92
C GLU A 207 16.74 6.82 -15.54
N ARG A 208 16.26 6.38 -16.71
CA ARG A 208 15.03 6.93 -17.32
C ARG A 208 13.80 6.65 -16.46
N MET A 209 13.66 5.42 -15.96
CA MET A 209 12.54 5.05 -15.07
C MET A 209 12.56 5.86 -13.77
N LYS A 210 13.75 6.02 -13.17
CA LYS A 210 13.95 6.82 -11.96
C LYS A 210 13.54 8.28 -12.19
N LYS A 211 14.03 8.90 -13.25
CA LYS A 211 13.70 10.30 -13.59
C LYS A 211 12.20 10.50 -13.77
N TRP A 212 11.52 9.57 -14.45
CA TRP A 212 10.07 9.63 -14.59
C TRP A 212 9.38 9.49 -13.22
N ALA A 213 9.82 8.53 -12.40
CA ALA A 213 9.23 8.28 -11.08
C ALA A 213 9.34 9.51 -10.16
N GLU A 214 10.50 10.15 -10.13
CA GLU A 214 10.74 11.37 -9.36
C GLU A 214 9.84 12.52 -9.82
N ALA A 215 9.67 12.72 -11.13
CA ALA A 215 8.77 13.74 -11.68
C ALA A 215 7.27 13.43 -11.44
N ALA A 216 6.92 12.15 -11.38
CA ALA A 216 5.55 11.70 -11.15
C ALA A 216 5.15 11.72 -9.67
N TRP A 217 6.12 11.68 -8.76
CA TRP A 217 5.92 11.64 -7.32
C TRP A 217 5.31 12.94 -6.78
N ARG A 218 4.12 12.86 -6.18
CA ARG A 218 3.41 14.02 -5.60
C ARG A 218 2.97 13.81 -4.15
N ASN A 219 3.61 12.89 -3.44
CA ASN A 219 3.36 12.72 -2.00
C ASN A 219 3.97 13.93 -1.24
N ARG A 220 3.16 14.58 -0.41
CA ARG A 220 3.56 15.79 0.34
C ARG A 220 4.27 15.47 1.64
N ARG A 221 4.12 14.23 2.14
CA ARG A 221 4.78 13.79 3.35
C ARG A 221 6.25 13.53 3.02
N MET A 222 6.55 12.61 2.13
CA MET A 222 7.93 12.20 1.90
C MET A 222 8.34 12.28 0.43
N SER A 223 9.65 12.33 0.19
CA SER A 223 10.23 12.14 -1.14
C SER A 223 10.16 10.68 -1.58
N LEU A 224 10.29 10.43 -2.88
CA LEU A 224 10.33 9.07 -3.42
C LEU A 224 11.49 8.26 -2.83
N ALA A 225 12.65 8.89 -2.66
CA ALA A 225 13.83 8.23 -2.08
C ALA A 225 13.58 7.78 -0.63
N GLU A 226 12.97 8.64 0.20
CA GLU A 226 12.58 8.27 1.57
C GLU A 226 11.58 7.11 1.58
N ALA A 227 10.63 7.09 0.66
CA ALA A 227 9.64 6.01 0.55
C ALA A 227 10.28 4.67 0.12
N LEU A 228 11.27 4.70 -0.77
CA LEU A 228 11.94 3.49 -1.27
C LEU A 228 13.00 2.93 -0.32
N GLU A 229 13.63 3.77 0.50
CA GLU A 229 14.70 3.37 1.41
C GLU A 229 14.25 3.15 2.86
N LEU A 230 13.04 3.60 3.21
CA LEU A 230 12.52 3.61 4.59
C LEU A 230 13.51 4.23 5.58
N SER A 231 14.07 5.36 5.20
CA SER A 231 15.19 6.00 5.91
C SER A 231 14.81 6.60 7.27
N GLN A 232 13.52 6.76 7.58
CA GLN A 232 13.03 7.35 8.83
C GLN A 232 12.11 6.38 9.59
N PRO A 233 12.47 6.01 10.85
CA PRO A 233 11.73 5.00 11.63
C PRO A 233 10.36 5.45 12.15
N SER A 234 9.95 6.70 11.90
CA SER A 234 8.66 7.26 12.33
C SER A 234 7.80 7.76 11.16
N ARG A 235 8.21 7.46 9.92
CA ARG A 235 7.54 7.96 8.72
C ARG A 235 7.48 6.90 7.63
N TYR A 236 6.47 6.04 7.75
CA TYR A 236 6.28 4.93 6.83
C TYR A 236 5.37 5.32 5.65
N PRO A 237 5.77 5.02 4.39
CA PRO A 237 4.86 5.05 3.26
C PRO A 237 3.88 3.90 3.37
N ILE A 238 2.59 4.14 3.15
CA ILE A 238 1.59 3.07 3.13
C ILE A 238 0.85 3.15 1.81
N VAL A 239 0.83 2.06 1.07
CA VAL A 239 0.04 1.94 -0.14
C VAL A 239 -1.37 1.50 0.24
N ASP A 240 -2.35 2.40 0.11
CA ASP A 240 -3.76 2.13 0.34
C ASP A 240 -4.41 1.64 -0.95
N THR A 241 -4.94 0.42 -0.93
CA THR A 241 -5.51 -0.27 -2.11
C THR A 241 -6.92 0.20 -2.46
N ARG A 242 -7.63 0.89 -1.56
CA ARG A 242 -8.99 1.43 -1.79
C ARG A 242 -8.90 2.70 -2.62
N ILE A 243 -8.01 3.61 -2.23
CA ILE A 243 -7.81 4.88 -2.94
C ILE A 243 -6.70 4.81 -3.98
N CYS A 244 -5.95 3.71 -4.01
CA CYS A 244 -4.82 3.46 -4.91
C CYS A 244 -3.68 4.47 -4.77
N ARG A 245 -3.46 5.02 -3.56
CA ARG A 245 -2.50 6.09 -3.27
C ARG A 245 -1.47 5.63 -2.25
N VAL A 246 -0.35 6.35 -2.21
CA VAL A 246 0.62 6.27 -1.14
C VAL A 246 0.32 7.34 -0.11
N LEU A 247 0.06 6.93 1.13
CA LEU A 247 -0.14 7.77 2.31
C LEU A 247 1.20 8.19 2.90
#